data_AF-B1VB97-F1
#
_entry.id   AF-B1VB97-F1
#
_cell.length_a   1.000
_cell.length_b   1.000
_cell.length_c   1.000
_cell.angle_alpha   90.00
_cell.angle_beta   90.00
_cell.angle_gamma   90.00
#
_symmetry.space_group_name_H-M   'P 1'
#
loop_
_entity.id
_entity.type
_entity.pdbx_description
1 polymer ?
#
loop_
_entity_poly.entity_id
_entity_poly.type
_entity_poly.pdbx_seq_one_letter_code
_entity_poly.pdbx_strand_id
1 'polypeptide(L)' 'VLQPQHVARDHPIDSVIGDIRSGVQTRSRLTMFCEHASFVSTIEPKKMEEALRDADWI' A
#
# COMPACT_ATOMS: atom_id res chain seq x y z
N VAL A 1 -3.46 -43.89 9.95
CA VAL A 1 -3.06 -42.55 10.43
C VAL A 1 -3.60 -41.54 9.43
N LEU A 2 -4.54 -40.69 9.83
CA LEU A 2 -5.12 -39.67 8.96
C LEU A 2 -4.04 -38.65 8.61
N GLN A 3 -3.77 -38.42 7.32
CA GLN A 3 -2.81 -37.42 6.88
C GLN A 3 -3.34 -36.01 7.23
N PRO A 4 -2.49 -35.05 7.62
CA PRO A 4 -2.94 -33.70 7.89
C PRO A 4 -3.41 -33.08 6.57
N GLN A 5 -4.65 -32.61 6.56
CA GLN A 5 -5.23 -31.82 5.49
C GLN A 5 -4.32 -30.63 5.14
N HIS A 6 -3.68 -30.77 3.98
CA HIS A 6 -2.95 -29.78 3.18
C HIS A 6 -2.77 -28.42 3.86
N VAL A 7 -1.77 -28.31 4.73
CA VAL A 7 -1.22 -27.00 5.06
C VAL A 7 -0.64 -26.47 3.75
N ALA A 8 -1.32 -25.51 3.13
CA ALA A 8 -0.74 -24.79 2.00
C ALA A 8 0.59 -24.23 2.49
N ARG A 9 1.69 -24.88 2.08
CA ARG A 9 3.05 -24.52 2.52
C ARG A 9 3.41 -23.11 2.05
N ASP A 10 2.81 -22.70 0.95
CA ASP A 10 3.09 -21.46 0.25
C ASP A 10 1.86 -20.56 0.22
N HIS A 11 2.09 -19.26 0.28
CA HIS A 11 1.04 -18.25 0.16
C HIS A 11 0.49 -18.23 -1.27
N PRO A 12 -0.84 -18.20 -1.48
CA PRO A 12 -1.42 -18.15 -2.83
C PRO A 12 -0.93 -16.94 -3.60
N ILE A 13 -0.45 -17.16 -4.84
CA ILE A 13 0.16 -16.11 -5.65
C ILE A 13 -0.82 -14.99 -6.04
N ASP A 14 -2.08 -15.36 -6.20
CA ASP A 14 -3.23 -14.49 -6.46
C ASP A 14 -3.60 -13.60 -5.28
N SER A 15 -3.15 -13.95 -4.07
CA SER A 15 -3.36 -13.16 -2.85
C SER A 15 -2.21 -12.19 -2.55
N VAL A 16 -1.14 -12.19 -3.36
CA VAL A 16 0.00 -11.28 -3.18
C VAL A 16 -0.38 -9.88 -3.66
N ILE A 17 -0.24 -8.90 -2.77
CA ILE A 17 -0.42 -7.49 -3.11
C ILE A 17 0.87 -6.95 -3.77
N GLY A 18 0.75 -6.42 -4.98
CA GLY A 18 1.86 -5.84 -5.74
C GLY A 18 2.54 -6.82 -6.71
N ASP A 19 3.46 -6.31 -7.54
CA ASP A 19 4.20 -7.16 -8.49
C ASP A 19 5.32 -7.92 -7.77
N ILE A 20 5.26 -9.25 -7.80
CA ILE A 20 6.27 -10.12 -7.18
C ILE A 20 7.68 -9.86 -7.77
N ARG A 21 7.75 -9.35 -9.01
CA ARG A 21 9.01 -9.01 -9.69
C ARG A 21 9.59 -7.67 -9.26
N SER A 22 8.84 -6.81 -8.57
CA SER A 22 9.29 -5.45 -8.23
C SER A 22 10.41 -5.42 -7.18
N GLY A 23 10.69 -6.55 -6.52
CA GLY A 23 11.65 -6.67 -5.43
C GLY A 23 11.26 -5.85 -4.21
N VAL A 24 12.09 -5.91 -3.16
CA VAL A 24 11.88 -5.11 -1.94
C VAL A 24 12.28 -3.66 -2.23
N GLN A 25 11.35 -2.73 -1.95
CA GLN A 25 11.62 -1.30 -1.98
C GLN A 25 11.77 -0.80 -0.55
N THR A 26 12.94 -0.26 -0.22
CA THR A 26 13.16 0.39 1.07
C THR A 26 12.81 1.87 0.97
N ARG A 27 12.47 2.49 2.10
CA ARG A 27 12.22 3.94 2.16
C ARG A 27 13.40 4.75 1.60
N SER A 28 14.64 4.30 1.82
CA SER A 28 15.85 4.93 1.28
C SER A 28 15.95 4.88 -0.25
N ARG A 29 15.31 3.90 -0.90
CA ARG A 29 15.27 3.80 -2.36
C ARG A 29 14.14 4.62 -2.97
N LEU A 30 13.07 4.87 -2.20
CA LEU A 30 11.98 5.79 -2.55
C LEU A 30 12.23 7.24 -2.15
N THR A 31 13.44 7.57 -1.68
CA THR A 31 13.77 8.90 -1.16
C THR A 31 13.37 10.03 -2.09
N MET A 32 13.61 9.95 -3.41
CA MET A 32 13.15 10.98 -4.36
C MET A 32 11.63 11.12 -4.43
N PHE A 33 10.88 10.02 -4.29
CA PHE A 33 9.42 10.05 -4.25
C PHE A 33 8.94 10.63 -2.92
N CYS A 34 9.45 10.12 -1.79
CA CYS A 34 9.02 10.53 -0.45
C CYS A 34 9.50 11.93 -0.02
N GLU A 35 10.64 12.40 -0.50
CA GLU A 35 11.19 13.72 -0.15
C GLU A 35 10.37 14.86 -0.77
N HIS A 36 9.78 14.64 -1.95
CA HIS A 36 8.93 15.62 -2.63
C HIS A 36 7.43 15.33 -2.50
N ALA A 37 7.04 14.12 -2.10
CA ALA A 37 5.67 13.76 -1.76
C ALA A 37 5.30 14.31 -0.36
N SER A 38 5.31 15.63 -0.22
CA SER A 38 4.50 16.27 0.82
C SER A 38 3.06 16.29 0.33
N PHE A 39 2.34 15.18 0.48
CA PHE A 39 0.88 15.14 0.30
C PHE A 39 0.20 15.78 1.52
N VAL A 40 0.54 17.04 1.77
CA VAL A 40 -0.33 17.91 2.54
C VAL A 40 -1.11 18.64 1.47
N SER A 41 -2.37 18.29 1.29
CA SER A 41 -3.28 19.11 0.50
C SER A 41 -3.02 20.56 0.87
N THR A 42 -2.75 21.37 -0.15
CA THR A 42 -2.41 22.78 0.05
C THR A 42 -3.60 23.57 0.62
N ILE A 43 -4.78 22.93 0.67
CA ILE A 43 -6.03 23.48 1.15
C ILE A 43 -6.54 22.59 2.29
N GLU A 44 -6.61 23.15 3.49
CA GLU A 44 -7.26 22.50 4.62
C GLU A 44 -8.78 22.50 4.40
N PRO A 45 -9.44 21.33 4.28
CA PRO A 45 -10.87 21.25 4.08
C PRO A 45 -11.57 21.72 5.35
N LYS A 46 -12.57 22.60 5.19
CA LYS A 46 -13.30 23.16 6.34
C LYS A 46 -14.48 22.27 6.76
N LYS A 47 -14.79 21.26 5.96
CA LYS A 47 -15.93 20.35 6.12
C LYS A 47 -15.56 18.93 5.71
N MET A 48 -16.23 17.95 6.32
CA MET A 48 -15.97 16.52 6.08
C MET A 48 -16.19 16.14 4.62
N GLU A 49 -17.22 16.67 3.98
CA GLU A 49 -17.56 16.36 2.59
C GLU A 49 -16.52 16.88 1.60
N GLU A 50 -15.78 17.93 1.96
CA GLU A 50 -14.68 18.46 1.15
C GLU A 50 -13.46 17.53 1.23
N ALA A 51 -13.12 17.05 2.43
CA ALA A 51 -12.05 16.06 2.62
C ALA A 51 -12.32 14.76 1.86
N LEU A 52 -13.56 14.26 1.92
CA LEU A 52 -13.97 13.03 1.21
C LEU A 52 -13.99 13.14 -0.32
N ARG A 53 -13.81 14.34 -0.88
CA ARG A 53 -13.73 14.55 -2.33
C ARG A 53 -12.29 14.67 -2.84
N ASP A 54 -11.34 14.84 -1.94
CA ASP A 54 -9.93 15.01 -2.28
C ASP A 54 -9.19 13.69 -2.04
N ALA A 55 -8.63 13.14 -3.11
CA ALA A 55 -7.92 11.87 -3.08
C ALA A 55 -6.63 11.93 -2.24
N ASP A 56 -6.09 13.12 -2.00
CA ASP A 56 -4.91 13.31 -1.15
C ASP A 56 -5.26 13.28 0.36
N TRP A 57 -6.56 13.30 0.73
CA TRP A 57 -7.04 13.17 2.11
C TRP A 57 -7.64 11.80 2.46
N ILE A 58 -7.87 10.91 1.48
CA ILE A 58 -8.47 9.58 1.67
C ILE A 58 -7.40 8.51 1.88
#